data_AF-A0A935S337-F1
#
_entry.id   AF-A0A935S337-F1
#
_cell.length_a   1.000
_cell.length_b   1.000
_cell.length_c   1.000
_cell.angle_alpha   90.00
_cell.angle_beta   90.00
_cell.angle_gamma   90.00
#
_symmetry.space_group_name_H-M   'P 1'
#
loop_
_entity.id
_entity.type
_entity.pdbx_description
1 polymer ?
#
loop_
_entity_poly.entity_id
_entity_poly.type
_entity_poly.pdbx_seq_one_letter_code
_entity_poly.pdbx_strand_id
1 'polypeptide(L)'
;MFIDIIGREPFDSEMQVETDNLIASSLALSTREALILKLQTDQTYRAGDSSYAIAASNRIYDLMTTRLCEGFTSNDFMGEYGISQFARLSDSLSGNWAGFYAANANSEAILAAATAKWKWYHKEITIEDYCTILINNSVTFTKTDSYMGNEDNTIKYTFNDLLFRQYTLDEFKVSRDMILMGKSGLLFGKTGHSKGDYMNILTHSNEFYEGTVKWLYKTFLVRLPSTEEIVPLMATLPVDKDIIKIQRNILKTDEYANF
;
A
#
# COMPACT_ATOMS: atom_id res chain seq x y z
N MET A 1 17.95 3.86 8.34
CA MET A 1 17.46 4.99 7.53
C MET A 1 17.53 4.70 6.02
N PHE A 2 18.71 4.49 5.43
CA PHE A 2 18.83 4.13 4.00
C PHE A 2 18.02 2.87 3.65
N ILE A 3 18.20 1.78 4.40
CA ILE A 3 17.43 0.54 4.18
C ILE A 3 15.92 0.77 4.29
N ASP A 4 15.49 1.56 5.28
CA ASP A 4 14.07 1.81 5.53
C ASP A 4 13.40 2.67 4.47
N ILE A 5 14.16 3.61 3.87
CA ILE A 5 13.63 4.53 2.85
C ILE A 5 13.82 3.96 1.44
N ILE A 6 15.01 3.45 1.10
CA ILE A 6 15.37 3.06 -0.27
C ILE A 6 15.65 1.55 -0.45
N GLY A 7 15.57 0.75 0.62
CA GLY A 7 15.67 -0.71 0.52
C GLY A 7 17.09 -1.27 0.41
N ARG A 8 18.14 -0.46 0.58
CA ARG A 8 19.55 -0.90 0.55
C ARG A 8 20.43 -0.16 1.55
N GLU A 9 21.61 -0.71 1.80
CA GLU A 9 22.68 -0.01 2.53
C GLU A 9 23.24 1.15 1.69
N PRO A 10 23.71 2.24 2.35
CA PRO A 10 24.42 3.31 1.65
C PRO A 10 25.76 2.79 1.10
N PHE A 11 26.23 3.34 -0.01
CA PHE A 11 27.61 3.16 -0.43
C PHE A 11 28.56 3.84 0.56
N ASP A 12 29.82 3.40 0.64
CA ASP A 12 30.82 3.97 1.56
C ASP A 12 30.92 5.51 1.48
N SER A 13 30.84 6.05 0.26
CA SER A 13 30.87 7.50 0.02
C SER A 13 29.60 8.20 0.50
N GLU A 14 28.43 7.57 0.33
CA GLU A 14 27.15 8.08 0.87
C GLU A 14 27.20 8.04 2.41
N MET A 15 27.64 6.94 3.00
CA MET A 15 27.75 6.77 4.44
C MET A 15 28.67 7.82 5.06
N GLN A 16 29.87 8.02 4.50
CA GLN A 16 30.83 8.99 5.02
C GLN A 16 30.26 10.41 4.99
N VAL A 17 29.74 10.84 3.83
CA VAL A 17 29.23 12.21 3.64
C VAL A 17 28.06 12.49 4.58
N GLU A 18 27.10 11.56 4.69
CA GLU A 18 25.92 11.80 5.52
C GLU A 18 26.24 11.72 7.01
N THR A 19 27.14 10.82 7.42
CA THR A 19 27.58 10.72 8.82
C THR A 19 28.33 11.96 9.26
N ASP A 20 29.27 12.47 8.44
CA ASP A 20 30.01 13.69 8.74
C ASP A 20 29.07 14.90 8.89
N ASN A 21 28.08 15.01 8.00
CA ASN A 21 27.08 16.08 8.05
C ASN A 21 26.21 16.00 9.32
N LEU A 22 25.79 14.79 9.70
CA LEU A 22 25.02 14.55 10.92
C LEU A 22 25.83 14.89 12.19
N ILE A 23 27.10 14.49 12.25
CA ILE A 23 28.01 14.81 13.37
C ILE A 23 28.26 16.31 13.46
N ALA A 24 28.62 16.96 12.34
CA ALA A 24 28.88 18.40 12.30
C ALA A 24 27.66 19.22 12.73
N SER A 25 26.46 18.71 12.45
CA SER A 25 25.19 19.32 12.85
C SER A 25 24.69 18.91 14.24
N SER A 26 25.51 18.20 15.04
CA SER A 26 25.10 17.67 16.36
C SER A 26 23.79 16.88 16.33
N LEU A 27 23.59 16.09 15.26
CA LEU A 27 22.40 15.25 15.05
C LEU A 27 21.07 16.01 15.05
N ALA A 28 21.07 17.30 14.70
CA ALA A 28 19.88 18.14 14.68
C ALA A 28 18.73 17.53 13.85
N LEU A 29 17.50 17.65 14.35
CA LEU A 29 16.29 17.15 13.68
C LEU A 29 16.14 17.66 12.25
N SER A 30 16.51 18.92 12.00
CA SER A 30 16.48 19.52 10.66
C SER A 30 17.46 18.85 9.69
N THR A 31 18.64 18.45 10.15
CA THR A 31 19.63 17.74 9.31
C THR A 31 19.17 16.31 9.02
N ARG A 32 18.57 15.62 10.00
CA ARG A 32 17.94 14.30 9.77
C ARG A 32 16.80 14.40 8.76
N GLU A 33 15.95 15.40 8.91
CA GLU A 33 14.84 15.63 7.98
C GLU A 33 15.33 15.93 6.56
N ALA A 34 16.42 16.71 6.41
CA ALA A 34 17.02 16.99 5.11
C ALA A 34 17.57 15.72 4.43
N LEU A 35 18.23 14.83 5.19
CA LEU A 35 18.68 13.53 4.67
C LEU A 35 17.49 12.67 4.23
N ILE A 36 16.44 12.58 5.05
CA ILE A 36 15.24 11.82 4.70
C ILE A 36 14.61 12.38 3.42
N LEU A 37 14.45 13.71 3.31
CA LEU A 37 13.92 14.36 2.11
C LEU A 37 14.77 14.08 0.88
N LYS A 38 16.11 14.13 1.01
CA LYS A 38 17.03 13.76 -0.08
C LYS A 38 16.78 12.33 -0.55
N LEU A 39 16.70 11.37 0.38
CA LEU A 39 16.42 9.97 0.05
C LEU A 39 15.02 9.75 -0.54
N GLN A 40 14.04 10.57 -0.17
CA GLN A 40 12.66 10.45 -0.67
C GLN A 40 12.45 11.12 -2.04
N THR A 41 13.26 12.12 -2.42
CA THR A 41 12.90 13.04 -3.51
C THR A 41 13.99 13.31 -4.55
N ASP A 42 15.26 13.01 -4.26
CA ASP A 42 16.36 13.27 -5.20
C ASP A 42 16.26 12.39 -6.45
N GLN A 43 16.14 13.03 -7.61
CA GLN A 43 16.01 12.40 -8.93
C GLN A 43 17.34 12.27 -9.69
N THR A 44 18.46 12.68 -9.08
CA THR A 44 19.79 12.60 -9.68
C THR A 44 20.12 11.16 -9.99
N TYR A 45 20.67 10.93 -11.19
CA TYR A 45 21.01 9.58 -11.63
C TYR A 45 22.00 8.90 -10.68
N ARG A 46 21.67 7.68 -10.26
CA ARG A 46 22.54 6.79 -9.49
C ARG A 46 22.55 5.40 -10.12
N ALA A 47 23.73 4.87 -10.38
CA ALA A 47 23.87 3.50 -10.86
C ALA A 47 23.29 2.52 -9.83
N GLY A 48 22.49 1.56 -10.28
CA GLY A 48 21.77 0.60 -9.42
C GLY A 48 20.35 1.03 -9.05
N ASP A 49 20.15 2.30 -8.68
CA ASP A 49 18.85 2.78 -8.20
C ASP A 49 18.02 3.52 -9.26
N SER A 50 18.67 3.94 -10.35
CA SER A 50 18.23 5.04 -11.22
C SER A 50 18.21 6.39 -10.50
N SER A 51 17.54 6.52 -9.35
CA SER A 51 17.62 7.67 -8.45
C SER A 51 17.12 7.29 -7.05
N TYR A 52 17.39 8.13 -6.03
CA TYR A 52 16.83 7.88 -4.69
C TYR A 52 15.31 7.95 -4.70
N ALA A 53 14.70 8.88 -5.44
CA ALA A 53 13.25 8.98 -5.54
C ALA A 53 12.60 7.70 -6.10
N ILE A 54 13.23 7.08 -7.11
CA ILE A 54 12.76 5.81 -7.68
C ILE A 54 12.95 4.68 -6.65
N ALA A 55 14.13 4.58 -6.02
CA ALA A 55 14.38 3.56 -5.00
C ALA A 55 13.42 3.69 -3.79
N ALA A 56 13.11 4.92 -3.36
CA ALA A 56 12.13 5.17 -2.30
C ALA A 56 10.72 4.73 -2.70
N SER A 57 10.30 5.03 -3.93
CA SER A 57 9.02 4.55 -4.44
C SER A 57 8.98 3.02 -4.56
N ASN A 58 10.09 2.39 -4.93
CA ASN A 58 10.22 0.94 -4.97
C ASN A 58 10.05 0.34 -3.57
N ARG A 59 10.71 0.93 -2.57
CA ARG A 59 10.62 0.45 -1.19
C ARG A 59 9.20 0.53 -0.65
N ILE A 60 8.46 1.60 -0.95
CA ILE A 60 7.05 1.71 -0.57
C ILE A 60 6.21 0.62 -1.24
N TYR A 61 6.44 0.35 -2.54
CA TYR A 61 5.78 -0.77 -3.21
C TYR A 61 6.06 -2.12 -2.54
N ASP A 62 7.31 -2.40 -2.18
CA ASP A 62 7.68 -3.67 -1.53
C ASP A 62 7.01 -3.80 -0.15
N LEU A 63 6.97 -2.72 0.64
CA LEU A 63 6.28 -2.70 1.93
C LEU A 63 4.76 -2.89 1.78
N MET A 64 4.16 -2.25 0.77
CA MET A 64 2.72 -2.35 0.49
C MET A 64 2.32 -3.73 0.00
N THR A 65 3.08 -4.32 -0.92
CA THR A 65 2.79 -5.66 -1.44
C THR A 65 3.04 -6.73 -0.38
N THR A 66 4.06 -6.59 0.46
CA THR A 66 4.26 -7.46 1.63
C THR A 66 3.07 -7.39 2.58
N ARG A 67 2.53 -6.19 2.81
CA ARG A 67 1.37 -5.95 3.67
C ARG A 67 0.07 -6.51 3.08
N LEU A 68 -0.15 -6.36 1.77
CA LEU A 68 -1.48 -6.48 1.15
C LEU A 68 -1.64 -7.62 0.15
N CYS A 69 -0.56 -8.27 -0.28
CA CYS A 69 -0.61 -9.33 -1.28
C CYS A 69 0.63 -10.25 -1.23
N GLU A 70 1.07 -10.62 -0.01
CA GLU A 70 2.16 -11.60 0.22
C GLU A 70 3.50 -11.28 -0.47
N GLY A 71 3.74 -10.01 -0.82
CA GLY A 71 4.97 -9.57 -1.48
C GLY A 71 5.00 -9.80 -2.99
N PHE A 72 3.83 -9.97 -3.64
CA PHE A 72 3.76 -10.10 -5.10
C PHE A 72 4.44 -8.93 -5.82
N THR A 73 5.23 -9.29 -6.82
CA THR A 73 5.97 -8.36 -7.67
C THR A 73 5.17 -7.99 -8.92
N SER A 74 5.60 -6.93 -9.62
CA SER A 74 5.01 -6.58 -10.91
C SER A 74 5.08 -7.74 -11.91
N ASN A 75 6.10 -8.60 -11.82
CA ASN A 75 6.23 -9.77 -12.70
C ASN A 75 5.17 -10.83 -12.40
N ASP A 76 4.81 -11.03 -11.14
CA ASP A 76 3.75 -11.97 -10.74
C ASP A 76 2.40 -11.54 -11.32
N PHE A 77 2.07 -10.25 -11.17
CA PHE A 77 0.87 -9.67 -11.80
C PHE A 77 0.94 -9.73 -13.33
N MET A 78 2.09 -9.44 -13.95
CA MET A 78 2.23 -9.49 -15.42
C MET A 78 2.11 -10.90 -15.99
N GLY A 79 2.56 -11.93 -15.26
CA GLY A 79 2.36 -13.33 -15.64
C GLY A 79 0.87 -13.68 -15.72
N GLU A 80 0.11 -13.28 -14.69
CA GLU A 80 -1.34 -13.49 -14.63
C GLU A 80 -2.13 -12.65 -15.62
N TYR A 81 -1.66 -11.43 -15.88
CA TYR A 81 -2.19 -10.61 -16.96
C TYR A 81 -2.09 -11.35 -18.30
N GLY A 82 -0.95 -11.97 -18.60
CA GLY A 82 -0.77 -12.79 -19.81
C GLY A 82 -1.77 -13.94 -19.91
N ILE A 83 -2.01 -14.65 -18.80
CA ILE A 83 -2.99 -15.75 -18.74
C ILE A 83 -4.42 -15.22 -18.97
N SER A 84 -4.80 -14.12 -18.32
CA SER A 84 -6.13 -13.50 -18.48
C SER A 84 -6.35 -13.01 -19.92
N GLN A 85 -5.31 -12.49 -20.57
CA GLN A 85 -5.35 -12.07 -21.98
C GLN A 85 -5.55 -13.25 -22.93
N PHE A 86 -4.90 -14.39 -22.66
CA PHE A 86 -5.10 -15.61 -23.43
C PHE A 86 -6.53 -16.16 -23.26
N ALA A 87 -7.04 -16.20 -22.03
CA ALA A 87 -8.42 -16.63 -21.75
C ALA A 87 -9.44 -15.75 -22.52
N ARG A 88 -9.24 -14.42 -22.50
CA ARG A 88 -10.05 -13.46 -23.26
C ARG A 88 -10.05 -13.77 -24.76
N LEU A 89 -8.88 -14.07 -25.34
CA LEU A 89 -8.79 -14.43 -26.76
C LEU A 89 -9.53 -15.75 -27.05
N SER A 90 -9.32 -16.78 -26.22
CA SER A 90 -10.00 -18.07 -26.36
C SER A 90 -11.52 -17.95 -26.30
N ASP A 91 -12.03 -17.17 -25.34
CA ASP A 91 -13.47 -16.91 -25.19
C ASP A 91 -14.05 -16.16 -26.40
N SER A 92 -13.32 -15.18 -26.93
CA SER A 92 -13.75 -14.49 -28.15
C SER A 92 -13.81 -15.42 -29.37
N LEU A 93 -12.81 -16.29 -29.54
CA LEU A 93 -12.75 -17.24 -30.67
C LEU A 93 -13.82 -18.33 -30.58
N SER A 94 -14.21 -18.71 -29.37
CA SER A 94 -15.28 -19.69 -29.12
C SER A 94 -16.69 -19.08 -29.08
N GLY A 95 -16.82 -17.75 -29.18
CA GLY A 95 -18.10 -17.03 -29.08
C GLY A 95 -18.66 -16.92 -27.67
N ASN A 96 -17.87 -17.23 -26.63
CA ASN A 96 -18.24 -17.06 -25.23
C ASN A 96 -18.07 -15.60 -24.77
N TRP A 97 -19.01 -14.74 -25.15
CA TRP A 97 -18.91 -13.31 -24.82
C TRP A 97 -18.99 -13.01 -23.32
N ALA A 98 -19.71 -13.82 -22.54
CA ALA A 98 -19.77 -13.65 -21.08
C ALA A 98 -18.39 -13.88 -20.44
N GLY A 99 -17.70 -14.95 -20.83
CA GLY A 99 -16.32 -15.22 -20.40
C GLY A 99 -15.36 -14.12 -20.86
N PHE A 100 -15.48 -13.67 -22.12
CA PHE A 100 -14.66 -12.58 -22.65
C PHE A 100 -14.74 -11.31 -21.80
N TYR A 101 -15.95 -10.86 -21.43
CA TYR A 101 -16.10 -9.64 -20.63
C TYR A 101 -15.58 -9.81 -19.20
N ALA A 102 -15.77 -10.99 -18.59
CA ALA A 102 -15.21 -11.29 -17.28
C ALA A 102 -13.67 -11.30 -17.31
N ALA A 103 -13.07 -11.95 -18.31
CA ALA A 103 -11.63 -11.98 -18.51
C ALA A 103 -11.06 -10.59 -18.83
N ASN A 104 -11.81 -9.74 -19.54
CA ASN A 104 -11.42 -8.37 -19.82
C ASN A 104 -11.35 -7.51 -18.56
N ALA A 105 -12.42 -7.50 -17.76
CA ALA A 105 -12.44 -6.76 -16.48
C ALA A 105 -11.34 -7.24 -15.53
N ASN A 106 -11.11 -8.56 -15.49
CA ASN A 106 -10.03 -9.14 -14.71
C ASN A 106 -8.65 -8.68 -15.19
N SER A 107 -8.40 -8.73 -16.51
CA SER A 107 -7.16 -8.30 -17.14
C SER A 107 -6.83 -6.84 -16.81
N GLU A 108 -7.83 -5.96 -16.85
CA GLU A 108 -7.68 -4.55 -16.48
C GLU A 108 -7.28 -4.36 -15.01
N ALA A 109 -7.92 -5.08 -14.09
CA ALA A 109 -7.59 -5.03 -12.66
C ALA A 109 -6.16 -5.53 -12.37
N ILE A 110 -5.74 -6.62 -13.01
CA ILE A 110 -4.37 -7.16 -12.84
C ILE A 110 -3.33 -6.21 -13.43
N LEU A 111 -3.59 -5.63 -14.61
CA LEU A 111 -2.69 -4.66 -15.21
C LEU A 111 -2.57 -3.39 -14.35
N ALA A 112 -3.67 -2.96 -13.73
CA ALA A 112 -3.64 -1.86 -12.76
C ALA A 112 -2.70 -2.20 -11.59
N ALA A 113 -2.76 -3.41 -11.03
CA ALA A 113 -1.85 -3.85 -9.97
C ALA A 113 -0.39 -3.92 -10.42
N ALA A 114 -0.12 -4.48 -11.61
CA ALA A 114 1.22 -4.56 -12.18
C ALA A 114 1.87 -3.17 -12.36
N THR A 115 1.07 -2.16 -12.70
CA THR A 115 1.53 -0.79 -13.02
C THR A 115 1.35 0.20 -11.86
N ALA A 116 0.72 -0.19 -10.75
CA ALA A 116 0.40 0.69 -9.63
C ALA A 116 1.64 1.41 -9.06
N LYS A 117 2.77 0.70 -8.98
CA LYS A 117 4.06 1.24 -8.57
C LYS A 117 4.48 2.48 -9.37
N TRP A 118 4.32 2.43 -10.69
CA TRP A 118 4.67 3.54 -11.57
C TRP A 118 3.70 4.70 -11.43
N LYS A 119 2.40 4.40 -11.34
CA LYS A 119 1.35 5.39 -11.11
C LYS A 119 1.53 6.13 -9.78
N TRP A 120 1.90 5.39 -8.72
CA TRP A 120 2.22 5.96 -7.42
C TRP A 120 3.41 6.92 -7.49
N TYR A 121 4.51 6.51 -8.12
CA TYR A 121 5.70 7.37 -8.31
C TYR A 121 5.36 8.67 -9.05
N HIS A 122 4.47 8.62 -10.05
CA HIS A 122 4.01 9.79 -10.80
C HIS A 122 2.86 10.56 -10.15
N LYS A 123 2.44 10.15 -8.94
CA LYS A 123 1.32 10.76 -8.20
C LYS A 123 -0.01 10.73 -8.97
N GLU A 124 -0.21 9.70 -9.79
CA GLU A 124 -1.44 9.48 -10.55
C GLU A 124 -2.53 8.79 -9.74
N ILE A 125 -2.16 8.13 -8.64
CA ILE A 125 -3.07 7.43 -7.73
C ILE A 125 -2.79 7.84 -6.29
N THR A 126 -3.81 7.80 -5.44
CA THR A 126 -3.66 8.06 -4.01
C THR A 126 -3.39 6.77 -3.22
N ILE A 127 -3.21 6.86 -1.90
CA ILE A 127 -2.95 5.67 -1.07
C ILE A 127 -4.16 4.74 -1.00
N GLU A 128 -5.36 5.32 -1.02
CA GLU A 128 -6.64 4.60 -1.09
C GLU A 128 -6.75 3.80 -2.39
N ASP A 129 -6.48 4.45 -3.52
CA ASP A 129 -6.45 3.82 -4.84
C ASP A 129 -5.42 2.68 -4.87
N TYR A 130 -4.22 2.96 -4.35
CA TYR A 130 -3.12 2.00 -4.35
C TYR A 130 -3.48 0.73 -3.56
N CYS A 131 -4.01 0.89 -2.34
CA CYS A 131 -4.48 -0.24 -1.54
C CYS A 131 -5.58 -1.02 -2.26
N THR A 132 -6.57 -0.29 -2.82
CA THR A 132 -7.71 -0.90 -3.52
C THR A 132 -7.25 -1.72 -4.72
N ILE A 133 -6.35 -1.17 -5.54
CA ILE A 133 -5.80 -1.84 -6.73
C ILE A 133 -5.08 -3.15 -6.35
N LEU A 134 -4.27 -3.12 -5.28
CA LEU A 134 -3.49 -4.29 -4.85
C LEU A 134 -4.35 -5.43 -4.30
N ILE A 135 -5.48 -5.14 -3.64
CA ILE A 135 -6.33 -6.15 -2.99
C ILE A 135 -7.54 -6.56 -3.83
N ASN A 136 -7.99 -5.72 -4.78
CA ASN A 136 -9.20 -5.94 -5.56
C ASN A 136 -8.89 -6.41 -6.99
N ASN A 137 -8.15 -7.51 -7.10
CA ASN A 137 -7.87 -8.19 -8.36
C ASN A 137 -7.91 -9.71 -8.13
N SER A 138 -8.02 -10.50 -9.20
CA SER A 138 -8.08 -11.96 -9.05
C SER A 138 -6.80 -12.56 -8.51
N VAL A 139 -5.62 -12.02 -8.82
CA VAL A 139 -4.33 -12.60 -8.37
C VAL A 139 -4.26 -12.64 -6.85
N THR A 140 -4.50 -11.50 -6.20
CA THR A 140 -4.51 -11.44 -4.74
C THR A 140 -5.64 -12.30 -4.16
N PHE A 141 -6.79 -12.37 -4.83
CA PHE A 141 -7.94 -13.14 -4.37
C PHE A 141 -7.82 -14.66 -4.55
N THR A 142 -7.21 -15.16 -5.64
CA THR A 142 -7.26 -16.58 -6.04
C THR A 142 -5.94 -17.32 -5.88
N LYS A 143 -4.79 -16.65 -6.05
CA LYS A 143 -3.48 -17.31 -6.00
C LYS A 143 -2.91 -17.46 -4.60
N THR A 144 -3.59 -16.88 -3.62
CA THR A 144 -3.16 -16.97 -2.24
C THR A 144 -3.96 -18.10 -1.57
N ASP A 145 -3.32 -19.24 -1.36
CA ASP A 145 -3.90 -20.34 -0.57
C ASP A 145 -4.22 -19.88 0.86
N SER A 146 -3.56 -18.81 1.34
CA SER A 146 -3.63 -18.26 2.69
C SER A 146 -4.34 -16.91 2.84
N TYR A 147 -4.33 -16.03 1.83
CA TYR A 147 -4.48 -14.59 2.09
C TYR A 147 -5.83 -13.97 1.74
N MET A 148 -6.51 -14.30 0.65
CA MET A 148 -7.87 -13.76 0.42
C MET A 148 -8.84 -14.76 -0.19
N GLY A 149 -8.44 -16.02 -0.40
CA GLY A 149 -9.10 -17.13 -1.13
C GLY A 149 -10.62 -17.35 -1.06
N ASN A 150 -11.35 -16.65 -0.18
CA ASN A 150 -12.80 -16.54 -0.17
C ASN A 150 -13.24 -15.20 0.48
N GLU A 151 -14.53 -14.92 0.50
CA GLU A 151 -15.07 -13.64 0.98
C GLU A 151 -14.88 -13.46 2.49
N ASP A 152 -14.96 -14.52 3.27
CA ASP A 152 -14.76 -14.47 4.73
C ASP A 152 -13.30 -14.14 5.06
N ASN A 153 -12.36 -14.74 4.32
CA ASN A 153 -10.93 -14.41 4.38
C ASN A 153 -10.72 -12.98 3.91
N THR A 154 -11.28 -12.59 2.76
CA THR A 154 -11.21 -11.20 2.26
C THR A 154 -11.58 -10.21 3.37
N ILE A 155 -12.68 -10.44 4.09
CA ILE A 155 -13.10 -9.57 5.20
C ILE A 155 -12.10 -9.61 6.36
N LYS A 156 -11.61 -10.79 6.74
CA LYS A 156 -10.60 -10.93 7.79
C LYS A 156 -9.32 -10.15 7.48
N TYR A 157 -8.78 -10.29 6.27
CA TYR A 157 -7.49 -9.72 5.92
C TYR A 157 -7.58 -8.23 5.60
N THR A 158 -8.64 -7.75 4.95
CA THR A 158 -8.81 -6.29 4.79
C THR A 158 -8.97 -5.59 6.14
N PHE A 159 -9.67 -6.17 7.12
CA PHE A 159 -9.74 -5.59 8.47
C PHE A 159 -8.39 -5.61 9.18
N ASN A 160 -7.68 -6.73 9.16
CA ASN A 160 -6.37 -6.83 9.81
C ASN A 160 -5.33 -5.93 9.14
N ASP A 161 -5.20 -6.04 7.82
CA ASP A 161 -4.07 -5.46 7.11
C ASP A 161 -4.33 -4.02 6.72
N LEU A 162 -5.57 -3.61 6.39
CA LEU A 162 -5.86 -2.19 6.15
C LEU A 162 -6.13 -1.43 7.45
N LEU A 163 -6.94 -1.99 8.35
CA LEU A 163 -7.47 -1.26 9.52
C LEU A 163 -6.71 -1.54 10.82
N PHE A 164 -5.80 -2.53 10.85
CA PHE A 164 -5.06 -2.94 12.06
C PHE A 164 -5.98 -3.32 13.22
N ARG A 165 -7.13 -3.96 12.92
CA ARG A 165 -8.06 -4.47 13.93
C ARG A 165 -8.90 -5.62 13.39
N GLN A 166 -9.54 -6.35 14.31
CA GLN A 166 -10.55 -7.34 13.95
C GLN A 166 -11.89 -6.66 13.63
N TYR A 167 -12.69 -7.31 12.80
CA TYR A 167 -14.09 -6.95 12.58
C TYR A 167 -14.95 -7.32 13.79
N THR A 168 -16.06 -6.60 13.97
CA THR A 168 -17.17 -7.02 14.80
C THR A 168 -18.08 -7.97 14.02
N LEU A 169 -18.96 -8.69 14.73
CA LEU A 169 -19.90 -9.61 14.10
C LEU A 169 -20.84 -8.91 13.09
N ASP A 170 -21.27 -7.68 13.39
CA ASP A 170 -22.17 -6.92 12.52
C ASP A 170 -21.43 -6.39 11.28
N GLU A 171 -20.21 -5.90 11.45
CA GLU A 171 -19.35 -5.51 10.33
C GLU A 171 -19.11 -6.69 9.38
N PHE A 172 -18.83 -7.88 9.93
CA PHE A 172 -18.65 -9.09 9.13
C PHE A 172 -19.91 -9.45 8.34
N LYS A 173 -21.08 -9.49 8.99
CA LYS A 173 -22.34 -9.83 8.34
C LYS A 173 -22.68 -8.86 7.21
N VAL A 174 -22.58 -7.55 7.49
CA VAL A 174 -22.89 -6.52 6.48
C VAL A 174 -21.90 -6.59 5.32
N SER A 175 -20.60 -6.76 5.61
CA SER A 175 -19.57 -6.88 4.57
C SER A 175 -19.81 -8.12 3.69
N ARG A 176 -20.14 -9.25 4.31
CA ARG A 176 -20.40 -10.50 3.61
C ARG A 176 -21.64 -10.41 2.72
N ASP A 177 -22.74 -9.88 3.24
CA ASP A 177 -23.98 -9.64 2.48
C ASP A 177 -23.73 -8.71 1.28
N MET A 178 -22.89 -7.68 1.46
CA MET A 178 -22.54 -6.72 0.41
C MET A 178 -21.69 -7.36 -0.69
N ILE A 179 -20.69 -8.17 -0.34
CA ILE A 179 -19.78 -8.81 -1.29
C ILE A 179 -20.47 -9.95 -2.05
N LEU A 180 -21.17 -10.86 -1.34
CA LEU A 180 -21.71 -12.09 -1.92
C LEU A 180 -23.09 -11.91 -2.56
N MET A 181 -23.96 -11.14 -1.90
CA MET A 181 -25.38 -11.10 -2.26
C MET A 181 -25.75 -9.82 -3.00
N GLY A 182 -24.83 -8.86 -3.10
CA GLY A 182 -25.11 -7.52 -3.61
C GLY A 182 -26.17 -6.79 -2.78
N LYS A 183 -26.31 -7.16 -1.51
CA LYS A 183 -27.35 -6.61 -0.62
C LYS A 183 -26.87 -5.30 -0.04
N SER A 184 -27.74 -4.30 -0.08
CA SER A 184 -27.46 -2.98 0.49
C SER A 184 -27.24 -3.08 2.00
N GLY A 185 -26.20 -2.41 2.48
CA GLY A 185 -25.83 -2.36 3.90
C GLY A 185 -25.03 -1.11 4.25
N LEU A 186 -24.97 -0.80 5.54
CA LEU A 186 -24.25 0.36 6.08
C LEU A 186 -22.97 -0.12 6.79
N LEU A 187 -21.81 0.36 6.31
CA LEU A 187 -20.51 0.13 6.93
C LEU A 187 -19.79 1.47 7.09
N PHE A 188 -19.27 1.77 8.27
CA PHE A 188 -18.60 3.06 8.58
C PHE A 188 -19.41 4.31 8.19
N GLY A 189 -20.74 4.23 8.34
CA GLY A 189 -21.64 5.33 7.98
C GLY A 189 -21.82 5.54 6.47
N LYS A 190 -21.35 4.62 5.65
CA LYS A 190 -21.51 4.63 4.19
C LYS A 190 -22.33 3.43 3.72
N THR A 191 -23.24 3.68 2.79
CA THR A 191 -24.04 2.62 2.17
C THR A 191 -23.26 2.01 1.01
N GLY A 192 -23.32 0.68 0.88
CA GLY A 192 -22.78 -0.05 -0.27
C GLY A 192 -23.61 -1.28 -0.59
N HIS A 193 -23.47 -1.81 -1.80
CA HIS A 193 -24.23 -2.97 -2.26
C HIS A 193 -23.42 -3.88 -3.21
N SER A 194 -22.10 -3.77 -3.20
CA SER A 194 -21.22 -4.59 -4.04
C SER A 194 -19.83 -4.77 -3.41
N LYS A 195 -19.04 -5.73 -3.91
CA LYS A 195 -17.62 -5.86 -3.54
C LYS A 195 -16.83 -4.57 -3.81
N GLY A 196 -17.15 -3.85 -4.88
CA GLY A 196 -16.52 -2.57 -5.20
C GLY A 196 -16.82 -1.51 -4.15
N ASP A 197 -18.10 -1.39 -3.75
CA ASP A 197 -18.50 -0.46 -2.69
C ASP A 197 -17.84 -0.82 -1.36
N TYR A 198 -17.76 -2.11 -1.03
CA TYR A 198 -17.08 -2.59 0.18
C TYR A 198 -15.62 -2.12 0.22
N MET A 199 -14.86 -2.35 -0.85
CA MET A 199 -13.45 -1.93 -0.93
C MET A 199 -13.33 -0.41 -0.84
N ASN A 200 -14.18 0.31 -1.56
CA ASN A 200 -14.20 1.78 -1.55
C ASN A 200 -14.53 2.35 -0.16
N ILE A 201 -15.52 1.78 0.54
CA ILE A 201 -15.88 2.18 1.90
C ILE A 201 -14.72 1.97 2.85
N LEU A 202 -14.06 0.79 2.78
CA LEU A 202 -12.91 0.50 3.62
C LEU A 202 -11.78 1.51 3.40
N THR A 203 -11.33 1.71 2.17
CA THR A 203 -10.14 2.54 1.88
C THR A 203 -10.38 4.04 2.04
N HIS A 204 -11.63 4.48 2.16
CA HIS A 204 -11.99 5.89 2.36
C HIS A 204 -12.61 6.17 3.74
N SER A 205 -12.38 5.31 4.73
CA SER A 205 -12.87 5.49 6.10
C SER A 205 -11.79 6.01 7.05
N ASN A 206 -12.21 6.56 8.19
CA ASN A 206 -11.28 6.99 9.24
C ASN A 206 -10.47 5.81 9.78
N GLU A 207 -11.08 4.63 9.85
CA GLU A 207 -10.44 3.39 10.28
C GLU A 207 -9.27 3.01 9.35
N PHE A 208 -9.37 3.28 8.05
CA PHE A 208 -8.26 3.05 7.11
C PHE A 208 -7.10 4.00 7.32
N TYR A 209 -7.37 5.29 7.53
CA TYR A 209 -6.32 6.25 7.80
C TYR A 209 -5.62 5.93 9.13
N GLU A 210 -6.37 5.58 10.17
CA GLU A 210 -5.81 5.15 11.44
C GLU A 210 -4.99 3.86 11.28
N GLY A 211 -5.50 2.88 10.54
CA GLY A 211 -4.78 1.65 10.23
C GLY A 211 -3.49 1.89 9.44
N THR A 212 -3.49 2.87 8.53
CA THR A 212 -2.29 3.30 7.80
C THR A 212 -1.26 3.95 8.71
N VAL A 213 -1.68 4.78 9.67
CA VAL A 213 -0.77 5.33 10.69
C VAL A 213 -0.18 4.20 11.54
N LYS A 214 -1.02 3.29 12.06
CA LYS A 214 -0.59 2.14 12.86
C LYS A 214 0.43 1.28 12.12
N TRP A 215 0.19 1.02 10.84
CA TRP A 215 1.12 0.28 9.99
C TRP A 215 2.49 0.93 9.92
N LEU A 216 2.57 2.23 9.67
CA LEU A 216 3.84 2.95 9.54
C LEU A 216 4.62 2.93 10.86
N TYR A 217 3.94 3.15 11.99
CA TYR A 217 4.56 3.04 13.32
C TYR A 217 5.04 1.62 13.62
N LYS A 218 4.24 0.59 13.29
CA LYS A 218 4.66 -0.80 13.44
C LYS A 218 5.86 -1.15 12.56
N THR A 219 5.91 -0.57 11.36
CA THR A 219 6.99 -0.82 10.40
C THR A 219 8.31 -0.18 10.85
N PHE A 220 8.27 1.06 11.34
CA PHE A 220 9.50 1.83 11.60
C PHE A 220 9.90 1.92 13.08
N LEU A 221 8.96 1.73 14.01
CA LEU A 221 9.21 1.77 15.47
C LEU A 221 8.82 0.47 16.19
N VAL A 222 8.29 -0.53 15.48
CA VAL A 222 7.94 -1.87 16.03
C VAL A 222 6.84 -1.82 17.11
N ARG A 223 6.20 -0.66 17.33
CA ARG A 223 5.09 -0.46 18.28
C ARG A 223 3.88 0.20 17.61
N LEU A 224 2.77 0.26 18.34
CA LEU A 224 1.64 1.09 17.95
C LEU A 224 1.88 2.54 18.39
N PRO A 225 1.34 3.52 17.65
CA PRO A 225 1.38 4.92 18.05
C PRO A 225 0.55 5.18 19.31
N SER A 226 0.91 6.19 20.09
CA SER A 226 0.09 6.71 21.17
C SER A 226 -1.07 7.55 20.63
N THR A 227 -2.01 7.92 21.51
CA THR A 227 -3.11 8.82 21.15
C THR A 227 -2.59 10.19 20.70
N GLU A 228 -1.58 10.73 21.39
CA GLU A 228 -0.95 12.02 21.08
C GLU A 228 -0.28 12.02 19.70
N GLU A 229 0.21 10.85 19.26
CA GLU A 229 0.81 10.65 17.95
C GLU A 229 -0.24 10.46 16.84
N ILE A 230 -1.32 9.72 17.11
CA ILE A 230 -2.40 9.47 16.14
C ILE A 230 -3.17 10.75 15.82
N VAL A 231 -3.62 11.49 16.84
CA VAL A 231 -4.56 12.61 16.69
C VAL A 231 -4.13 13.63 15.62
N PRO A 232 -2.90 14.17 15.61
CA PRO A 232 -2.49 15.12 14.58
C PRO A 232 -2.36 14.50 13.18
N LEU A 233 -2.03 13.21 13.10
CA LEU A 233 -1.93 12.49 11.82
C LEU A 233 -3.32 12.22 11.23
N MET A 234 -4.30 11.91 12.07
CA MET A 234 -5.71 11.74 11.65
C MET A 234 -6.36 13.03 11.16
N ALA A 235 -5.84 14.19 11.55
CA ALA A 235 -6.31 15.48 11.02
C ALA A 235 -5.71 15.81 9.64
N THR A 236 -4.58 15.20 9.26
CA THR A 236 -3.82 15.58 8.06
C THR A 236 -3.85 14.53 6.96
N LEU A 237 -3.69 13.24 7.30
CA LEU A 237 -3.62 12.16 6.34
C LEU A 237 -4.88 12.02 5.45
N PRO A 238 -6.12 12.16 5.96
CA PRO A 238 -7.31 12.11 5.10
C PRO A 238 -7.38 13.26 4.07
N VAL A 239 -6.61 14.33 4.27
CA VAL A 239 -6.59 15.52 3.41
C VAL A 239 -5.42 15.47 2.43
N ASP A 240 -4.20 15.27 2.93
CA ASP A 240 -2.98 15.30 2.09
C ASP A 240 -2.62 13.95 1.47
N LYS A 241 -3.12 12.85 2.04
CA LYS A 241 -2.89 11.47 1.59
C LYS A 241 -1.40 11.09 1.51
N ASP A 242 -0.55 11.82 2.23
CA ASP A 242 0.91 11.73 2.11
C ASP A 242 1.50 10.83 3.21
N ILE A 243 1.56 9.54 2.94
CA ILE A 243 2.20 8.57 3.85
C ILE A 243 3.73 8.76 3.95
N ILE A 244 4.36 9.39 2.95
CA ILE A 244 5.80 9.64 2.90
C ILE A 244 6.20 10.71 3.91
N LYS A 245 5.31 11.70 4.11
CA LYS A 245 5.41 12.69 5.19
C LYS A 245 5.31 12.06 6.58
N ILE A 246 4.44 11.06 6.77
CA ILE A 246 4.35 10.33 8.04
C ILE A 246 5.62 9.52 8.29
N GLN A 247 6.10 8.78 7.29
CA GLN A 247 7.40 8.09 7.34
C GLN A 247 8.50 9.07 7.76
N ARG A 248 8.58 10.25 7.13
CA ARG A 248 9.58 11.27 7.47
C ARG A 248 9.46 11.77 8.91
N ASN A 249 8.25 11.98 9.40
CA ASN A 249 8.01 12.41 10.78
C ASN A 249 8.45 11.36 11.80
N ILE A 250 8.33 10.07 11.47
CA ILE A 250 8.79 8.97 12.32
C ILE A 250 10.32 8.86 12.27
N LEU A 251 10.89 8.77 11.06
CA LEU A 251 12.32 8.47 10.88
C LEU A 251 13.25 9.58 11.37
N LYS A 252 12.75 10.81 11.60
CA LYS A 252 13.56 11.91 12.11
C LYS A 252 13.68 11.93 13.63
N THR A 253 12.85 11.18 14.37
CA THR A 253 12.82 11.24 15.84
C THR A 253 14.07 10.61 16.48
N ASP A 254 14.31 10.96 17.74
CA ASP A 254 15.33 10.31 18.56
C ASP A 254 14.99 8.85 18.87
N GLU A 255 13.70 8.56 19.06
CA GLU A 255 13.23 7.20 19.28
C GLU A 255 13.62 6.25 18.14
N TYR A 256 13.40 6.66 16.89
CA TYR A 256 13.82 5.86 15.74
C TYR A 256 15.35 5.66 15.71
N ALA A 257 16.09 6.70 16.08
CA ALA A 257 17.55 6.67 16.10
C ALA A 257 18.13 5.96 17.34
N ASN A 258 17.29 5.48 18.27
CA ASN A 258 17.67 4.88 19.55
C ASN A 258 18.57 5.80 20.41
N PHE A 259 18.29 7.11 20.39
CA PHE A 259 18.93 8.10 21.27
C PHE A 259 18.13 8.34 22.55
#